data_AF-A0A1I0G5S5-F1
#
_entry.id   AF-A0A1I0G5S5-F1
#
_cell.length_a   1.000
_cell.length_b   1.000
_cell.length_c   1.000
_cell.angle_alpha   90.00
_cell.angle_beta   90.00
_cell.angle_gamma   90.00
#
_symmetry.space_group_name_H-M   'P 1'
#
loop_
_entity.id
_entity.type
_entity.pdbx_description
1 polymer ?
#
loop_
_entity_poly.entity_id
_entity_poly.type
_entity_poly.pdbx_seq_one_letter_code
_entity_poly.pdbx_strand_id
1 'polypeptide(L)'
;MRGEPVILEKREIILREIQYWRRSKLLPEQYCDFLTNLYNDDKEIKDSNPVSLKNLGQGSVKVWLFGFGIISLIFLISLYFSVFPWPLQLATALCVLVVCYGYAALYRDRNLVISLMLAGVGSVLTLGFGLWMISLHKLDPDLWRPALIAFCGLLWCVLGFTLRIGLLQYCGYAFWALLYAGFFGDKRPDASMLELELLWLPLCVLMIWLSWLLHHRVAGVSGVFLGVGVSLWLMPEIDALWLRQDYPDWVPLLLIGKVAVGLALLFIFRKKWITWVAS
;
A
#
# COMPACT_ATOMS: atom_id res chain seq x y z
N MET A 1 2.03 40.45 0.20
CA MET A 1 0.63 40.91 0.04
C MET A 1 0.58 42.19 -0.81
N ARG A 2 0.80 42.11 -2.13
CA ARG A 2 0.77 43.28 -3.05
C ARG A 2 0.29 42.89 -4.47
N GLY A 3 -0.63 41.92 -4.57
CA GLY A 3 -1.09 41.35 -5.84
C GLY A 3 -2.61 41.39 -6.07
N GLU A 4 -3.41 41.44 -5.01
CA GLU A 4 -4.88 41.43 -5.10
C GLU A 4 -5.53 42.69 -5.70
N PRO A 5 -5.08 43.94 -5.43
CA PRO A 5 -5.81 45.11 -5.94
C PRO A 5 -5.71 45.25 -7.46
N VAL A 6 -4.57 44.85 -8.05
CA VAL A 6 -4.33 44.96 -9.49
C VAL A 6 -5.17 43.97 -10.31
N ILE A 7 -5.52 42.82 -9.73
CA ILE A 7 -6.29 41.78 -10.42
C ILE A 7 -7.78 42.15 -10.45
N LEU A 8 -8.30 42.77 -9.38
CA LEU A 8 -9.67 43.25 -9.30
C LEU A 8 -9.93 44.38 -10.31
N GLU A 9 -9.01 45.35 -10.42
CA GLU A 9 -9.11 46.44 -11.39
C GLU A 9 -9.13 45.92 -12.84
N LYS A 10 -8.24 44.97 -13.18
CA LYS A 10 -8.21 44.38 -14.52
C LYS A 10 -9.49 43.62 -14.86
N ARG A 11 -10.08 42.93 -13.89
CA ARG A 11 -11.35 42.20 -14.05
C ARG A 11 -12.51 43.15 -14.38
N GLU A 12 -12.62 44.25 -13.64
CA GLU A 12 -13.68 45.25 -13.88
C GLU A 12 -13.55 45.91 -15.27
N ILE A 13 -12.31 46.15 -15.70
CA ILE A 13 -12.02 46.66 -17.05
C ILE A 13 -12.50 45.65 -18.12
N ILE A 14 -12.19 44.37 -17.97
CA ILE A 14 -12.59 43.31 -18.91
C ILE A 14 -14.12 43.16 -18.98
N LEU A 15 -14.82 43.19 -17.85
CA LEU A 15 -16.28 43.10 -17.82
C LEU A 15 -16.95 44.31 -18.50
N ARG A 16 -16.38 45.51 -18.33
CA ARG A 16 -16.86 46.72 -19.01
C ARG A 16 -16.69 46.64 -20.52
N GLU A 17 -15.58 46.07 -20.98
CA GLU A 17 -15.29 45.90 -22.40
C GLU A 17 -16.24 44.89 -23.07
N ILE A 18 -16.55 43.77 -22.38
CA ILE A 18 -17.53 42.78 -22.85
C ILE A 18 -18.93 43.41 -23.03
N GLN A 19 -19.33 44.30 -22.12
CA GLN A 19 -20.59 45.05 -22.24
C GLN A 19 -20.57 46.03 -23.42
N TYR A 20 -19.42 46.68 -23.69
CA TYR A 20 -19.25 47.53 -24.86
C TYR A 20 -19.39 46.73 -26.16
N TRP A 21 -18.77 45.54 -26.26
CA TRP A 21 -18.89 44.65 -27.42
C TRP A 21 -20.32 44.16 -27.63
N ARG A 22 -21.06 43.89 -26.56
CA ARG A 22 -22.49 43.55 -26.61
C ARG A 22 -23.33 44.72 -27.17
N ARG A 23 -23.13 45.95 -26.66
CA ARG A 23 -23.92 47.12 -27.08
C ARG A 23 -23.63 47.53 -28.53
N SER A 24 -22.38 47.39 -28.96
CA SER A 24 -21.95 47.70 -30.33
C SER A 24 -22.20 46.56 -31.34
N LYS A 25 -22.71 45.40 -30.89
CA LYS A 25 -22.89 44.17 -31.68
C LYS A 25 -21.61 43.67 -32.37
N LEU A 26 -20.45 43.94 -31.79
CA LEU A 26 -19.15 43.46 -32.27
C LEU A 26 -19.00 41.94 -32.12
N LEU A 27 -19.69 41.35 -31.13
CA LEU A 27 -19.77 39.91 -30.91
C LEU A 27 -21.22 39.47 -30.73
N PRO A 28 -21.59 38.25 -31.16
CA PRO A 28 -22.91 37.68 -30.89
C PRO A 28 -23.17 37.54 -29.39
N GLU A 29 -24.41 37.76 -28.96
CA GLU A 29 -24.79 37.82 -27.54
C GLU A 29 -24.38 36.57 -26.74
N GLN A 30 -24.47 35.41 -27.39
CA GLN A 30 -24.14 34.11 -26.82
C GLN A 30 -22.65 33.99 -26.40
N TYR A 31 -21.74 34.65 -27.12
CA TYR A 31 -20.31 34.70 -26.76
C TYR A 31 -20.05 35.69 -25.63
N CYS A 32 -20.76 36.83 -25.61
CA CYS A 32 -20.68 37.77 -24.50
C CYS A 32 -21.21 37.14 -23.20
N ASP A 33 -22.26 36.32 -23.25
CA ASP A 33 -22.77 35.57 -22.09
C ASP A 33 -21.73 34.56 -21.56
N PHE A 34 -21.08 33.83 -22.47
CA PHE A 34 -20.02 32.89 -22.10
C PHE A 34 -18.84 33.58 -21.39
N LEU A 35 -18.33 34.68 -21.97
CA LEU A 35 -17.21 35.44 -21.39
C LEU A 35 -17.59 36.10 -20.06
N THR A 36 -18.80 36.64 -19.98
CA THR A 36 -19.32 37.23 -18.74
C THR A 36 -19.40 36.19 -17.64
N ASN A 37 -19.92 34.99 -17.94
CA ASN A 37 -19.97 33.89 -16.98
C ASN A 37 -18.57 33.39 -16.58
N LEU A 38 -17.61 33.37 -17.51
CA LEU A 38 -16.23 32.95 -17.23
C LEU A 38 -15.52 33.90 -16.23
N TYR A 39 -15.77 35.20 -16.31
CA TYR A 39 -15.16 36.19 -15.42
C TYR A 39 -16.04 36.52 -14.19
N ASN A 40 -17.32 36.15 -14.20
CA ASN A 40 -18.23 36.26 -13.06
C ASN A 40 -18.22 35.02 -12.16
N ASP A 41 -17.73 33.87 -12.61
CA ASP A 41 -17.61 32.68 -11.77
C ASP A 41 -16.49 32.85 -10.74
N ASP A 42 -16.83 33.52 -9.63
CA ASP A 42 -16.33 33.19 -8.28
C ASP A 42 -16.99 31.88 -7.78
N LYS A 43 -17.40 30.96 -8.67
CA LYS A 43 -17.68 29.60 -8.25
C LYS A 43 -16.35 29.00 -7.86
N GLU A 44 -16.15 28.97 -6.54
CA GLU A 44 -15.31 28.02 -5.84
C GLU A 44 -15.10 26.82 -6.74
N ILE A 45 -13.86 26.71 -7.24
CA ILE A 45 -13.34 25.47 -7.77
C ILE A 45 -13.70 24.46 -6.70
N LYS A 46 -14.73 23.66 -6.98
CA LYS A 46 -15.25 22.67 -6.05
C LYS A 46 -14.17 21.60 -6.05
N ASP A 47 -13.17 21.83 -5.19
CA ASP A 47 -12.09 20.91 -4.93
C ASP A 47 -12.75 19.59 -4.58
N SER A 48 -12.66 18.64 -5.51
CA SER A 48 -13.10 17.27 -5.34
C SER A 48 -12.19 16.50 -4.37
N ASN A 49 -11.35 17.22 -3.61
CA ASN A 49 -10.56 16.70 -2.52
C ASN A 49 -11.37 16.77 -1.21
N PRO A 50 -11.76 15.61 -0.62
CA PRO A 50 -12.53 15.56 0.62
C PRO A 50 -11.75 16.06 1.86
N VAL A 51 -10.49 16.52 1.69
CA VAL A 51 -9.59 16.96 2.77
C VAL A 51 -8.93 18.30 2.38
N SER A 52 -9.72 19.35 2.17
CA SER A 52 -9.20 20.73 2.04
C SER A 52 -9.40 21.47 3.36
N LEU A 53 -8.35 22.14 3.85
CA LEU A 53 -8.35 22.91 5.11
C LEU A 53 -9.43 24.02 5.13
N LYS A 54 -9.91 24.46 3.96
CA LYS A 54 -11.04 25.41 3.84
C LYS A 54 -12.39 24.80 4.25
N ASN A 55 -12.59 23.49 4.05
CA ASN A 55 -13.82 22.79 4.43
C ASN A 55 -13.93 22.49 5.93
N LEU A 56 -12.81 22.55 6.67
CA LEU A 56 -12.80 22.41 8.13
C LEU A 56 -13.39 23.65 8.84
N GLY A 57 -13.29 24.83 8.23
CA GLY A 57 -13.86 26.08 8.78
C GLY A 57 -15.38 26.22 8.62
N GLN A 58 -15.99 25.45 7.71
CA GLN A 58 -17.44 25.39 7.48
C GLN A 58 -18.08 24.08 7.96
N GLY A 59 -17.32 23.26 8.71
CA GLY A 59 -17.81 21.99 9.26
C GLY A 59 -18.93 22.21 10.28
N SER A 60 -20.10 21.64 10.01
CA SER A 60 -21.21 21.56 10.97
C SER A 60 -20.68 21.06 12.33
N VAL A 61 -21.07 21.71 13.42
CA VAL A 61 -20.72 21.32 14.80
C VAL A 61 -20.99 19.83 15.05
N LYS A 62 -21.99 19.25 14.37
CA LYS A 62 -22.30 17.81 14.44
C LYS A 62 -21.20 16.92 13.87
N VAL A 63 -20.53 17.32 12.79
CA VAL A 63 -19.41 16.58 12.19
C VAL A 63 -18.18 16.66 13.09
N TRP A 64 -17.94 17.83 13.69
CA TRP A 64 -16.83 18.01 14.63
C TRP A 64 -17.03 17.20 15.91
N LEU A 65 -18.24 17.21 16.47
CA LEU A 65 -18.62 16.43 17.65
C LEU A 65 -18.62 14.93 17.36
N PHE A 66 -19.01 14.51 16.16
CA PHE A 66 -18.92 13.12 15.71
C PHE A 66 -17.46 12.66 15.56
N GLY A 67 -16.61 13.48 14.93
CA GLY A 67 -15.18 13.22 14.80
C GLY A 67 -14.49 13.13 16.18
N PHE A 68 -14.77 14.09 17.06
CA PHE A 68 -14.28 14.07 18.44
C PHE A 68 -14.78 12.83 19.20
N GLY A 69 -16.05 12.44 19.02
CA GLY A 69 -16.62 11.23 19.60
C GLY A 69 -15.93 9.95 19.14
N ILE A 70 -15.67 9.80 17.83
CA ILE A 70 -14.92 8.66 17.28
C ILE A 70 -13.50 8.63 17.84
N ILE A 71 -12.80 9.76 17.84
CA ILE A 71 -11.43 9.83 18.37
C ILE A 71 -11.43 9.46 19.86
N SER A 72 -12.32 10.05 20.64
CA SER A 72 -12.48 9.75 22.07
C SER A 72 -12.77 8.27 22.32
N LEU A 73 -13.66 7.66 21.52
CA LEU A 73 -13.95 6.23 21.59
C LEU A 73 -12.71 5.38 21.27
N ILE A 74 -11.95 5.73 20.24
CA ILE A 74 -10.70 5.03 19.88
C ILE A 74 -9.69 5.10 21.03
N PHE A 75 -9.52 6.28 21.63
CA PHE A 75 -8.63 6.46 22.78
C PHE A 75 -9.13 5.68 24.00
N LEU A 76 -10.43 5.71 24.29
CA LEU A 76 -11.01 4.98 25.40
C LEU A 76 -10.83 3.47 25.22
N ILE A 77 -11.13 2.93 24.04
CA ILE A 77 -10.90 1.52 23.71
C ILE A 77 -9.42 1.19 23.84
N SER A 78 -8.52 2.02 23.31
CA SER A 78 -7.07 1.75 23.35
C SER A 78 -6.50 1.79 24.77
N LEU A 79 -6.95 2.72 25.62
CA LEU A 79 -6.47 2.85 26.99
C LEU A 79 -7.06 1.77 27.92
N TYR A 80 -8.32 1.39 27.71
CA TYR A 80 -8.99 0.33 28.50
C TYR A 80 -8.83 -1.08 27.93
N PHE A 81 -8.21 -1.23 26.76
CA PHE A 81 -8.03 -2.51 26.09
C PHE A 81 -7.41 -3.57 27.02
N SER A 82 -6.38 -3.17 27.77
CA SER A 82 -5.64 -4.05 28.69
C SER A 82 -6.49 -4.58 29.85
N VAL A 83 -7.61 -3.93 30.18
CA VAL A 83 -8.51 -4.32 31.28
C VAL A 83 -9.57 -5.32 30.80
N PHE A 84 -9.83 -5.36 29.49
CA PHE A 84 -10.84 -6.26 28.94
C PHE A 84 -10.41 -7.73 29.02
N PRO A 85 -11.37 -8.66 29.18
CA PRO A 85 -11.06 -10.08 29.13
C PRO A 85 -10.58 -10.50 27.73
N TRP A 86 -9.73 -11.53 27.67
CA TRP A 86 -9.06 -11.99 26.44
C TRP A 86 -10.00 -12.15 25.22
N PRO A 87 -11.21 -12.76 25.33
CA PRO A 87 -12.10 -12.91 24.18
C PRO A 87 -12.58 -11.56 23.60
N LEU A 88 -12.75 -10.54 24.44
CA LEU A 88 -13.22 -9.22 24.00
C LEU A 88 -12.09 -8.45 23.29
N GLN A 89 -10.86 -8.58 23.76
CA GLN A 89 -9.68 -8.02 23.09
C GLN A 89 -9.51 -8.62 21.69
N LEU A 90 -9.67 -9.95 21.56
CA LEU A 90 -9.63 -10.61 20.26
C LEU A 90 -10.80 -10.21 19.36
N ALA A 91 -12.01 -10.13 19.91
CA ALA A 91 -13.21 -9.73 19.16
C ALA A 91 -13.11 -8.31 18.63
N THR A 92 -12.58 -7.37 19.42
CA THR A 92 -12.36 -5.98 19.00
C THR A 92 -11.30 -5.89 17.91
N ALA A 93 -10.16 -6.58 18.06
CA ALA A 93 -9.15 -6.68 17.00
C ALA A 93 -9.76 -7.25 15.70
N LEU A 94 -10.47 -8.38 15.77
CA LEU A 94 -11.11 -8.99 14.60
C LEU A 94 -12.16 -8.08 13.96
N CYS A 95 -12.98 -7.38 14.74
CA CYS A 95 -13.97 -6.44 14.23
C CYS A 95 -13.29 -5.33 13.40
N VAL A 96 -12.22 -4.72 13.94
CA VAL A 96 -11.45 -3.69 13.23
C VAL A 96 -10.86 -4.24 11.94
N LEU A 97 -10.32 -5.47 11.95
CA LEU A 97 -9.77 -6.11 10.76
C LEU A 97 -10.82 -6.39 9.69
N VAL A 98 -11.98 -6.92 10.08
CA VAL A 98 -13.11 -7.17 9.18
C VAL A 98 -13.59 -5.87 8.56
N VAL A 99 -13.66 -4.79 9.32
CA VAL A 99 -14.00 -3.46 8.81
C VAL A 99 -12.95 -2.99 7.80
N CYS A 100 -11.66 -2.99 8.16
CA CYS A 100 -10.60 -2.52 7.26
C CYS A 100 -10.56 -3.30 5.94
N TYR A 101 -10.45 -4.62 6.00
CA TYR A 101 -10.37 -5.46 4.79
C TYR A 101 -11.70 -5.56 4.05
N GLY A 102 -12.84 -5.54 4.76
CA GLY A 102 -14.17 -5.52 4.17
C GLY A 102 -14.41 -4.25 3.35
N TYR A 103 -14.11 -3.08 3.92
CA TYR A 103 -14.19 -1.82 3.17
C TYR A 103 -13.12 -1.75 2.07
N ALA A 104 -11.93 -2.31 2.25
CA ALA A 104 -10.95 -2.43 1.18
C ALA A 104 -11.51 -3.23 -0.01
N ALA A 105 -12.24 -4.31 0.25
CA ALA A 105 -12.91 -5.11 -0.78
C ALA A 105 -14.03 -4.33 -1.49
N LEU A 106 -14.90 -3.66 -0.73
CA LEU A 106 -16.02 -2.87 -1.25
C LEU A 106 -15.58 -1.71 -2.15
N TYR A 107 -14.50 -1.02 -1.76
CA TYR A 107 -13.99 0.14 -2.49
C TYR A 107 -13.03 -0.22 -3.62
N ARG A 108 -12.68 -1.49 -3.79
CA ARG A 108 -11.68 -1.93 -4.76
C ARG A 108 -12.00 -1.47 -6.19
N ASP A 109 -13.24 -1.69 -6.63
CA ASP A 109 -13.64 -1.38 -8.00
C ASP A 109 -14.00 0.11 -8.17
N ARG A 110 -14.23 0.84 -7.07
CA ARG A 110 -14.57 2.27 -7.09
C ARG A 110 -13.35 3.17 -7.05
N ASN A 111 -12.39 2.86 -6.16
CA ASN A 111 -11.18 3.66 -5.92
C ASN A 111 -10.06 2.76 -5.39
N LEU A 112 -9.16 2.35 -6.29
CA LEU A 112 -8.03 1.48 -5.97
C LEU A 112 -7.12 2.05 -4.86
N VAL A 113 -6.89 3.36 -4.87
CA VAL A 113 -6.03 4.03 -3.87
C VAL A 113 -6.62 3.87 -2.46
N ILE A 114 -7.93 4.09 -2.31
CA ILE A 114 -8.62 3.95 -1.03
C ILE A 114 -8.58 2.49 -0.57
N SER A 115 -8.86 1.55 -1.48
CA SER A 115 -8.75 0.11 -1.20
C SER A 115 -7.36 -0.29 -0.69
N LEU A 116 -6.30 0.20 -1.36
CA LEU A 116 -4.92 -0.07 -0.96
C LEU A 116 -4.57 0.56 0.40
N MET A 117 -5.02 1.80 0.65
CA MET A 117 -4.82 2.46 1.94
C MET A 117 -5.51 1.70 3.07
N LEU A 118 -6.77 1.27 2.89
CA LEU A 118 -7.48 0.48 3.90
C LEU A 118 -6.84 -0.89 4.13
N ALA A 119 -6.41 -1.57 3.06
CA ALA A 119 -5.68 -2.83 3.18
C ALA A 119 -4.34 -2.65 3.91
N GLY A 120 -3.64 -1.54 3.66
CA GLY A 120 -2.41 -1.15 4.34
C GLY A 120 -2.64 -0.89 5.83
N VAL A 121 -3.64 -0.08 6.17
CA VAL A 121 -4.04 0.20 7.56
C VAL A 121 -4.43 -1.10 8.27
N GLY A 122 -5.25 -1.94 7.64
CA GLY A 122 -5.61 -3.26 8.18
C GLY A 122 -4.37 -4.12 8.46
N SER A 123 -3.39 -4.12 7.56
CA SER A 123 -2.15 -4.90 7.71
C SER A 123 -1.28 -4.40 8.86
N VAL A 124 -1.10 -3.08 9.00
CA VAL A 124 -0.39 -2.50 10.15
C VAL A 124 -1.11 -2.83 11.47
N LEU A 125 -2.43 -2.74 11.47
CA LEU A 125 -3.24 -3.09 12.65
C LEU A 125 -3.16 -4.58 13.00
N THR A 126 -3.16 -5.50 12.01
CA THR A 126 -2.99 -6.95 12.28
C THR A 126 -1.70 -7.23 13.05
N LEU A 127 -0.58 -6.64 12.60
CA LEU A 127 0.71 -6.80 13.25
C LEU A 127 0.76 -6.11 14.61
N GLY A 128 0.27 -4.87 14.68
CA GLY A 128 0.27 -4.08 15.91
C GLY A 128 -0.52 -4.75 17.02
N PHE A 129 -1.77 -5.16 16.75
CA PHE A 129 -2.59 -5.89 17.71
C PHE A 129 -1.98 -7.25 18.07
N GLY A 130 -1.44 -7.98 17.09
CA GLY A 130 -0.79 -9.28 17.34
C GLY A 130 0.39 -9.15 18.30
N LEU A 131 1.32 -8.24 18.03
CA LEU A 131 2.49 -7.99 18.90
C LEU A 131 2.08 -7.48 20.28
N TRP A 132 1.07 -6.61 20.33
CA TRP A 132 0.57 -6.09 21.59
C TRP A 132 -0.06 -7.19 22.46
N MET A 133 -0.85 -8.09 21.87
CA MET A 133 -1.44 -9.23 22.58
C MET A 133 -0.37 -10.17 23.15
N ILE A 134 0.70 -10.44 22.39
CA ILE A 134 1.84 -11.27 22.85
C ILE A 134 2.48 -10.63 24.08
N SER A 135 2.75 -9.33 24.02
CA SER A 135 3.34 -8.60 25.14
C SER A 135 2.42 -8.51 26.36
N LEU A 136 1.12 -8.29 26.14
CA LEU A 136 0.14 -8.10 27.21
C LEU A 136 -0.07 -9.38 28.03
N HIS A 137 -0.10 -10.53 27.35
CA HIS A 137 -0.30 -11.83 27.99
C HIS A 137 1.00 -12.52 28.40
N LYS A 138 2.15 -11.84 28.22
CA LYS A 138 3.49 -12.39 28.48
C LYS A 138 3.68 -13.77 27.82
N LEU A 139 3.18 -13.90 26.60
CA LEU A 139 3.31 -15.11 25.81
C LEU A 139 4.78 -15.29 25.40
N ASP A 140 5.19 -16.55 25.29
CA ASP A 140 6.54 -16.90 24.86
C ASP A 140 6.85 -16.29 23.49
N PRO A 141 7.79 -15.33 23.40
CA PRO A 141 8.08 -14.63 22.15
C PRO A 141 8.65 -15.56 21.07
N ASP A 142 9.37 -16.62 21.47
CA ASP A 142 10.07 -17.51 20.54
C ASP A 142 9.07 -18.38 19.75
N LEU A 143 7.93 -18.71 20.36
CA LEU A 143 6.86 -19.44 19.70
C LEU A 143 5.85 -18.49 19.03
N TRP A 144 5.42 -17.45 19.73
CA TRP A 144 4.26 -16.66 19.28
C TRP A 144 4.60 -15.60 18.24
N ARG A 145 5.84 -15.10 18.17
CA ARG A 145 6.23 -14.18 17.08
C ARG A 145 6.27 -14.89 15.72
N PRO A 146 6.91 -16.07 15.56
CA PRO A 146 6.82 -16.83 14.31
C PRO A 146 5.38 -17.23 13.97
N ALA A 147 4.57 -17.62 14.97
CA ALA A 147 3.16 -17.95 14.74
C ALA A 147 2.36 -16.75 14.21
N LEU A 148 2.59 -15.55 14.74
CA LEU A 148 1.97 -14.31 14.24
C LEU A 148 2.41 -14.01 12.80
N ILE A 149 3.71 -14.12 12.51
CA ILE A 149 4.25 -13.92 11.15
C ILE A 149 3.61 -14.93 10.18
N ALA A 150 3.45 -16.21 10.59
CA ALA A 150 2.83 -17.24 9.77
C ALA A 150 1.35 -16.92 9.49
N PHE A 151 0.63 -16.48 10.52
CA PHE A 151 -0.77 -16.08 10.40
C PHE A 151 -0.93 -14.87 9.48
N CYS A 152 -0.13 -13.82 9.65
CA CYS A 152 -0.13 -12.64 8.77
C CYS A 152 0.24 -13.01 7.33
N GLY A 153 1.26 -13.85 7.14
CA GLY A 153 1.68 -14.36 5.83
C GLY A 153 0.54 -15.08 5.12
N LEU A 154 -0.12 -16.02 5.79
CA LEU A 154 -1.28 -16.74 5.24
C LEU A 154 -2.45 -15.81 4.94
N LEU A 155 -2.82 -14.95 5.89
CA LEU A 155 -3.93 -14.01 5.76
C LEU A 155 -3.72 -13.09 4.56
N TRP A 156 -2.53 -12.53 4.38
CA TRP A 156 -2.23 -11.62 3.27
C TRP A 156 -2.08 -12.33 1.93
N CYS A 157 -1.59 -13.58 1.90
CA CYS A 157 -1.64 -14.39 0.69
C CYS A 157 -3.09 -14.65 0.24
N VAL A 158 -3.97 -15.03 1.17
CA VAL A 158 -5.40 -15.32 0.88
C VAL A 158 -6.14 -14.05 0.49
N LEU A 159 -6.02 -12.97 1.27
CA LEU A 159 -6.67 -11.69 0.97
C LEU A 159 -6.11 -11.04 -0.29
N GLY A 160 -4.80 -11.07 -0.48
CA GLY A 160 -4.16 -10.53 -1.68
C GLY A 160 -4.61 -11.27 -2.95
N PHE A 161 -4.75 -12.59 -2.89
CA PHE A 161 -5.26 -13.40 -4.00
C PHE A 161 -6.76 -13.15 -4.25
N THR A 162 -7.60 -13.16 -3.21
CA THR A 162 -9.06 -12.98 -3.35
C THR A 162 -9.44 -11.56 -3.77
N LEU A 163 -8.80 -10.54 -3.19
CA LEU A 163 -9.01 -9.13 -3.53
C LEU A 163 -8.23 -8.69 -4.77
N ARG A 164 -7.32 -9.52 -5.30
CA ARG A 164 -6.37 -9.17 -6.38
C ARG A 164 -5.53 -7.93 -6.08
N ILE A 165 -5.10 -7.78 -4.83
CA ILE A 165 -4.18 -6.74 -4.40
C ILE A 165 -2.77 -7.33 -4.42
N GLY A 166 -2.06 -7.13 -5.52
CA GLY A 166 -0.76 -7.79 -5.74
C GLY A 166 0.30 -7.44 -4.68
N LEU A 167 0.32 -6.19 -4.22
CA LEU A 167 1.24 -5.76 -3.15
C LEU A 167 0.98 -6.51 -1.83
N LEU A 168 -0.29 -6.70 -1.46
CA LEU A 168 -0.66 -7.43 -0.24
C LEU A 168 -0.24 -8.90 -0.33
N GLN A 169 -0.47 -9.52 -1.50
CA GLN A 169 -0.04 -10.90 -1.73
C GLN A 169 1.49 -11.04 -1.67
N TYR A 170 2.23 -10.09 -2.25
CA TYR A 170 3.69 -10.05 -2.18
C TYR A 170 4.18 -9.99 -0.73
N CYS A 171 3.59 -9.11 0.09
CA CYS A 171 3.91 -9.02 1.52
C CYS A 171 3.66 -10.34 2.26
N GLY A 172 2.60 -11.08 1.91
CA GLY A 172 2.33 -12.39 2.46
C GLY A 172 3.47 -13.39 2.19
N TYR A 173 3.95 -13.45 0.95
CA TYR A 173 5.10 -14.29 0.60
C TYR A 173 6.41 -13.81 1.24
N ALA A 174 6.60 -12.50 1.40
CA ALA A 174 7.75 -11.97 2.12
C ALA A 174 7.77 -12.44 3.59
N PHE A 175 6.62 -12.52 4.24
CA PHE A 175 6.49 -13.07 5.60
C PHE A 175 6.83 -14.56 5.67
N TRP A 176 6.40 -15.35 4.69
CA TRP A 176 6.82 -16.74 4.56
C TRP A 176 8.33 -16.89 4.32
N ALA A 177 8.91 -16.04 3.48
CA ALA A 177 10.35 -16.01 3.25
C ALA A 177 11.13 -15.66 4.53
N LEU A 178 10.64 -14.72 5.35
CA LEU A 178 11.24 -14.38 6.64
C LEU A 178 11.21 -15.57 7.62
N LEU A 179 10.09 -16.29 7.70
CA LEU A 179 10.01 -17.50 8.52
C LEU A 179 10.96 -18.59 8.05
N TYR A 180 11.04 -18.78 6.73
CA TYR A 180 11.95 -19.73 6.13
C TYR A 180 13.41 -19.39 6.45
N ALA A 181 13.80 -18.12 6.26
CA ALA A 181 15.14 -17.62 6.61
C ALA A 181 15.46 -17.85 8.09
N GLY A 182 14.59 -17.40 9.00
CA GLY A 182 14.80 -17.55 10.44
C GLY A 182 14.95 -19.01 10.88
N PHE A 183 14.08 -19.90 10.38
CA PHE A 183 14.14 -21.32 10.72
C PHE A 183 15.46 -21.98 10.29
N PHE A 184 15.95 -21.67 9.08
CA PHE A 184 17.23 -22.21 8.59
C PHE A 184 18.44 -21.53 9.20
N GLY A 185 18.34 -20.26 9.58
CA GLY A 185 19.35 -19.54 10.36
C GLY A 185 19.60 -20.22 11.70
N ASP A 186 18.54 -20.58 12.42
CA ASP A 186 18.65 -21.25 13.72
C ASP A 186 19.13 -22.70 13.61
N LYS A 187 18.67 -23.45 12.59
CA LYS A 187 19.00 -24.88 12.44
C LYS A 187 20.36 -25.14 11.80
N ARG A 188 20.85 -24.24 10.95
CA ARG A 188 22.12 -24.37 10.23
C ARG A 188 22.86 -23.03 10.20
N PRO A 189 23.41 -22.57 11.32
CA PRO A 189 24.16 -21.31 11.37
C PRO A 189 25.41 -21.34 10.48
N ASP A 190 26.05 -22.50 10.34
CA ASP A 190 27.33 -22.67 9.60
C ASP A 190 27.14 -23.08 8.12
N ALA A 191 25.94 -22.91 7.56
CA ALA A 191 25.67 -23.33 6.18
C ALA A 191 26.58 -22.58 5.19
N SER A 192 27.18 -23.34 4.27
CA SER A 192 27.99 -22.77 3.19
C SER A 192 27.14 -21.96 2.21
N MET A 193 27.77 -21.06 1.44
CA MET A 193 27.06 -20.26 0.43
C MET A 193 26.31 -21.13 -0.60
N LEU A 194 26.89 -22.27 -0.96
CA LEU A 194 26.28 -23.21 -1.91
C LEU A 194 25.04 -23.90 -1.31
N GLU A 195 25.07 -24.22 -0.01
CA GLU A 195 23.88 -24.72 0.70
C GLU A 195 22.76 -23.68 0.74
N LEU A 196 23.11 -22.41 1.00
CA LEU A 196 22.15 -21.31 0.93
C LEU A 196 21.53 -21.19 -0.47
N GLU A 197 22.34 -21.22 -1.51
CA GLU A 197 21.84 -21.19 -2.89
C GLU A 197 20.89 -22.36 -3.16
N LEU A 198 21.24 -23.59 -2.75
CA LEU A 198 20.36 -24.76 -2.91
C LEU A 198 19.06 -24.67 -2.10
N LEU A 199 19.04 -23.94 -0.98
CA LEU A 199 17.84 -23.74 -0.18
C LEU A 199 16.85 -22.78 -0.84
N TRP A 200 17.32 -21.69 -1.46
CA TRP A 200 16.44 -20.66 -2.01
C TRP A 200 16.14 -20.84 -3.50
N LEU A 201 17.07 -21.41 -4.29
CA LEU A 201 16.93 -21.54 -5.74
C LEU A 201 15.72 -22.38 -6.17
N PRO A 202 15.40 -23.52 -5.54
CA PRO A 202 14.19 -24.28 -5.87
C PRO A 202 12.91 -23.47 -5.68
N LEU A 203 12.84 -22.65 -4.61
CA LEU A 203 11.70 -21.77 -4.35
C LEU A 203 11.58 -20.68 -5.41
N CYS A 204 12.71 -20.06 -5.79
CA CYS A 204 12.76 -19.08 -6.89
C CYS A 204 12.23 -19.69 -8.20
N VAL A 205 12.75 -20.86 -8.60
CA VAL A 205 12.32 -21.55 -9.83
C VAL A 205 10.83 -21.89 -9.77
N LEU A 206 10.34 -22.36 -8.62
CA LEU A 206 8.93 -22.68 -8.43
C LEU A 206 8.04 -21.43 -8.57
N MET A 207 8.44 -20.29 -8.01
CA MET A 207 7.69 -19.04 -8.13
C MET A 207 7.67 -18.51 -9.57
N ILE A 208 8.81 -18.53 -10.27
CA ILE A 208 8.87 -18.13 -11.68
C ILE A 208 8.03 -19.08 -12.55
N TRP A 209 8.08 -20.37 -12.28
CA TRP A 209 7.26 -21.36 -12.97
C TRP A 209 5.76 -21.14 -12.71
N LEU A 210 5.35 -20.85 -11.48
CA LEU A 210 3.96 -20.51 -11.13
C LEU A 210 3.49 -19.22 -11.82
N SER A 211 4.37 -18.21 -11.94
CA SER A 211 4.09 -17.00 -12.72
C SER A 211 3.74 -17.36 -14.17
N TRP A 212 4.56 -18.19 -14.81
CA TRP A 212 4.29 -18.68 -16.16
C TRP A 212 3.08 -19.60 -16.24
N LEU A 213 2.74 -20.39 -15.23
CA LEU A 213 1.54 -21.23 -15.28
C LEU A 213 0.25 -20.39 -15.17
N LEU A 214 0.27 -19.38 -14.31
CA LEU A 214 -0.94 -18.62 -13.93
C LEU A 214 -1.22 -17.42 -14.83
N HIS A 215 -0.26 -16.97 -15.65
CA HIS A 215 -0.46 -15.78 -16.49
C HIS A 215 -1.66 -15.88 -17.45
N HIS A 216 -2.02 -17.07 -17.90
CA HIS A 216 -3.21 -17.28 -18.73
C HIS A 216 -4.50 -17.54 -17.94
N ARG A 217 -4.40 -17.90 -16.66
CA ARG A 217 -5.57 -18.33 -15.87
C ARG A 217 -6.11 -17.27 -14.93
N VAL A 218 -5.23 -16.46 -14.34
CA VAL A 218 -5.62 -15.48 -13.30
C VAL A 218 -4.89 -14.16 -13.52
N ALA A 219 -5.63 -13.19 -14.06
CA ALA A 219 -5.16 -11.83 -14.32
C ALA A 219 -4.64 -11.16 -13.03
N GLY A 220 -3.49 -10.47 -13.14
CA GLY A 220 -2.88 -9.70 -12.05
C GLY A 220 -2.12 -10.49 -10.97
N VAL A 221 -2.19 -11.82 -10.98
CA VAL A 221 -1.49 -12.68 -9.99
C VAL A 221 -0.09 -13.10 -10.48
N SER A 222 0.07 -13.30 -11.79
CA SER A 222 1.34 -13.71 -12.40
C SER A 222 2.50 -12.75 -12.08
N GLY A 223 2.25 -11.44 -12.09
CA GLY A 223 3.27 -10.44 -11.76
C GLY A 223 3.75 -10.51 -10.31
N VAL A 224 2.88 -10.93 -9.37
CA VAL A 224 3.26 -11.14 -7.97
C VAL A 224 4.26 -12.29 -7.86
N PHE A 225 3.94 -13.43 -8.47
CA PHE A 225 4.81 -14.61 -8.46
C PHE A 225 6.17 -14.32 -9.12
N LEU A 226 6.19 -13.55 -10.21
CA LEU A 226 7.43 -13.12 -10.84
C LEU A 226 8.25 -12.24 -9.88
N GLY A 227 7.62 -11.26 -9.24
CA GLY A 227 8.27 -10.37 -8.27
C GLY A 227 8.84 -11.14 -7.08
N VAL A 228 8.09 -12.11 -6.53
CA VAL A 228 8.54 -12.98 -5.44
C VAL A 228 9.70 -13.88 -5.91
N GLY A 229 9.63 -14.45 -7.11
CA GLY A 229 10.73 -15.26 -7.65
C GLY A 229 12.03 -14.46 -7.78
N VAL A 230 11.94 -13.24 -8.32
CA VAL A 230 13.09 -12.34 -8.44
C VAL A 230 13.66 -11.95 -7.07
N SER A 231 12.81 -11.67 -6.08
CA SER A 231 13.30 -11.35 -4.73
C SER A 231 13.95 -12.55 -4.03
N LEU A 232 13.37 -13.75 -4.16
CA LEU A 232 13.94 -14.99 -3.63
C LEU A 232 15.28 -15.35 -4.27
N TRP A 233 15.52 -14.95 -5.52
CA TRP A 233 16.81 -15.18 -6.18
C TRP A 233 17.98 -14.44 -5.53
N LEU A 234 17.70 -13.28 -4.88
CA LEU A 234 18.69 -12.48 -4.16
C LEU A 234 18.77 -12.84 -2.67
N MET A 235 17.88 -13.71 -2.18
CA MET A 235 17.80 -14.03 -0.75
C MET A 235 18.98 -14.82 -0.18
N PRO A 236 19.68 -15.72 -0.89
CA PRO A 236 20.87 -16.39 -0.34
C PRO A 236 21.90 -15.40 0.21
N GLU A 237 22.19 -14.35 -0.55
CA GLU A 237 23.16 -13.33 -0.16
C GLU A 237 22.62 -12.42 0.94
N ILE A 238 21.33 -12.04 0.85
CA ILE A 238 20.69 -11.23 1.90
C ILE A 238 20.69 -11.99 3.24
N ASP A 239 20.36 -13.28 3.23
CA ASP A 239 20.41 -14.14 4.42
C ASP A 239 21.83 -14.21 4.98
N ALA A 240 22.83 -14.42 4.11
CA ALA A 240 24.23 -14.47 4.51
C ALA A 240 24.71 -13.15 5.15
N LEU A 241 24.34 -12.00 4.59
CA LEU A 241 24.77 -10.69 5.08
C LEU A 241 24.09 -10.28 6.38
N TRP A 242 22.83 -10.69 6.58
CA TRP A 242 21.97 -10.13 7.63
C TRP A 242 21.78 -11.06 8.83
N LEU A 243 21.78 -12.38 8.61
CA LEU A 243 21.56 -13.37 9.67
C LEU A 243 22.86 -14.08 10.13
N ARG A 244 23.97 -14.03 9.37
CA ARG A 244 25.17 -14.83 9.65
C ARG A 244 26.37 -13.93 9.98
N GLN A 245 27.11 -14.30 11.03
CA GLN A 245 28.18 -13.46 11.61
C GLN A 245 29.54 -13.61 10.91
N ASP A 246 29.79 -14.71 10.18
CA ASP A 246 31.09 -15.02 9.57
C ASP A 246 30.96 -15.31 8.06
N TYR A 247 30.66 -14.27 7.26
CA TYR A 247 30.55 -14.42 5.81
C TYR A 247 31.76 -13.83 5.06
N PRO A 248 32.13 -14.38 3.88
CA PRO A 248 33.27 -13.90 3.12
C PRO A 248 33.08 -12.51 2.48
N ASP A 249 34.15 -11.72 2.42
CA ASP A 249 34.17 -10.36 1.82
C ASP A 249 33.74 -10.29 0.34
N TRP A 250 33.74 -11.43 -0.37
CA TRP A 250 33.34 -11.49 -1.78
C TRP A 250 31.81 -11.59 -1.99
N VAL A 251 31.03 -11.87 -0.94
CA VAL A 251 29.56 -12.04 -1.04
C VAL A 251 28.84 -10.77 -1.53
N PRO A 252 29.17 -9.55 -1.05
CA PRO A 252 28.59 -8.32 -1.61
C PRO A 252 28.84 -8.14 -3.11
N LEU A 253 30.03 -8.53 -3.59
CA LEU A 253 30.39 -8.44 -5.01
C LEU A 253 29.59 -9.46 -5.84
N LEU A 254 29.38 -10.67 -5.31
CA LEU A 254 28.49 -11.67 -5.92
C LEU A 254 27.05 -11.16 -5.99
N LEU A 255 26.52 -10.55 -4.93
CA LEU A 255 25.18 -9.97 -4.91
C LEU A 255 25.02 -8.89 -6.00
N ILE A 256 25.98 -7.97 -6.13
CA ILE A 256 25.98 -6.96 -7.20
C ILE A 256 26.01 -7.63 -8.58
N GLY A 257 26.83 -8.67 -8.75
CA GLY A 257 26.88 -9.48 -9.97
C GLY A 257 25.53 -10.12 -10.31
N LYS A 258 24.85 -10.72 -9.32
CA LYS A 258 23.50 -11.27 -9.49
C LYS A 258 22.50 -10.19 -9.87
N VAL A 259 22.48 -9.05 -9.19
CA VAL A 259 21.59 -7.94 -9.57
C VAL A 259 21.82 -7.52 -11.03
N ALA A 260 23.07 -7.38 -11.46
CA ALA A 260 23.39 -7.05 -12.85
C ALA A 260 22.90 -8.12 -13.84
N VAL A 261 23.11 -9.40 -13.54
CA VAL A 261 22.61 -10.52 -14.35
C VAL A 261 21.09 -10.53 -14.39
N GLY A 262 20.40 -10.27 -13.27
CA GLY A 262 18.95 -10.21 -13.19
C GLY A 262 18.37 -9.10 -14.06
N LEU A 263 18.96 -7.90 -13.97
CA LEU A 263 18.58 -6.76 -14.82
C LEU A 263 18.80 -7.06 -16.31
N ALA A 264 19.91 -7.70 -16.67
CA ALA A 264 20.17 -8.13 -18.03
C ALA A 264 19.14 -9.15 -18.52
N LEU A 265 18.81 -10.16 -17.71
CA LEU A 265 17.78 -11.15 -18.02
C LEU A 265 16.41 -10.52 -18.18
N LEU A 266 16.02 -9.62 -17.27
CA LEU A 266 14.77 -8.87 -17.38
C LEU A 266 14.74 -8.01 -18.66
N PHE A 267 15.85 -7.40 -19.04
CA PHE A 267 15.91 -6.61 -20.28
C PHE A 267 15.81 -7.47 -21.54
N ILE A 268 16.53 -8.61 -21.58
CA ILE A 268 16.51 -9.57 -22.70
C ILE A 268 15.11 -10.16 -22.87
N PHE A 269 14.48 -10.59 -21.77
CA PHE A 269 13.18 -11.25 -21.79
C PHE A 269 11.99 -10.29 -21.65
N ARG A 270 12.22 -8.97 -21.78
CA ARG A 270 11.17 -7.94 -21.60
C ARG A 270 9.87 -8.21 -22.34
N LYS A 271 9.95 -8.63 -23.59
CA LYS A 271 8.75 -8.91 -24.39
C LYS A 271 7.92 -10.06 -23.80
N LYS A 272 8.57 -11.06 -23.18
CA LYS A 272 7.88 -12.21 -22.58
C LYS A 272 7.30 -11.84 -21.22
N TRP A 273 8.12 -11.33 -20.30
CA TRP A 273 7.60 -11.07 -18.96
C TRP A 273 6.63 -9.89 -18.89
N ILE A 274 6.73 -8.89 -19.77
CA ILE A 274 5.73 -7.81 -19.85
C ILE A 274 4.35 -8.37 -20.17
N THR A 275 4.26 -9.36 -21.06
CA THR A 275 2.97 -10.02 -21.34
C THR A 275 2.43 -10.78 -20.14
N TRP A 276 3.30 -11.33 -19.29
CA TRP A 276 2.90 -12.06 -18.09
C TRP A 276 2.41 -11.14 -16.97
N VAL A 277 2.96 -9.93 -16.89
CA VAL A 277 2.61 -8.94 -15.86
C VAL A 277 1.40 -8.10 -16.28
N ALA A 278 1.24 -7.83 -17.57
CA ALA A 278 0.14 -7.02 -18.11
C ALA A 278 -1.17 -7.81 -18.32
N SER A 279 -1.15 -9.13 -18.12
CA SER A 279 -2.32 -10.02 -18.27
C SER A 279 -3.12 -10.17 -16.98
#